data_AF-A0AAU9BVC6-F1
#
_entry.id   AF-A0AAU9BVC6-F1
#
_cell.length_a   1.000
_cell.length_b   1.000
_cell.length_c   1.000
_cell.angle_alpha   90.00
_cell.angle_beta   90.00
_cell.angle_gamma   90.00
#
_symmetry.space_group_name_H-M   'P 1'
#
loop_
_entity.id
_entity.type
_entity.pdbx_description
1 polymer ?
#
loop_
_entity_poly.entity_id
_entity_poly.type
_entity_poly.pdbx_seq_one_letter_code
_entity_poly.pdbx_strand_id
1 'polypeptide(L)' 'MTHPTLDHIAQTILGLETLDTRNSDRLDFHDLAVWNIKAALQAAFEAGQQAGKKPRQTPQKRVATPAE' A
#
# COMPACT_ATOMS: atom_id res chain seq x y z
N MET A 1 1.09 -0.70 -10.74
CA MET A 1 0.60 0.45 -9.94
C MET A 1 1.28 0.33 -8.60
N THR A 2 2.07 1.30 -8.16
CA THR A 2 2.70 1.25 -6.83
C THR A 2 1.61 1.44 -5.78
N HIS A 3 1.54 0.53 -4.82
CA HIS A 3 0.61 0.61 -3.71
C HIS A 3 1.42 1.07 -2.50
N PRO A 4 1.61 2.39 -2.29
CA PRO A 4 2.60 2.91 -1.33
C PRO A 4 2.37 2.38 0.09
N THR A 5 1.12 2.10 0.46
CA THR A 5 0.79 1.48 1.74
C THR A 5 1.26 0.03 1.84
N LEU A 6 1.09 -0.77 0.78
CA LEU A 6 1.56 -2.15 0.76
C LEU A 6 3.08 -2.22 0.72
N ASP A 7 3.72 -1.35 -0.06
CA ASP A 7 5.18 -1.26 -0.14
C ASP A 7 5.77 -0.92 1.25
N HIS A 8 5.13 0.01 1.96
CA HIS A 8 5.53 0.36 3.33
C HIS A 8 5.37 -0.82 4.31
N ILE A 9 4.26 -1.57 4.23
CA ILE A 9 4.01 -2.74 5.07
C ILE A 9 5.06 -3.83 4.78
N ALA A 10 5.35 -4.09 3.50
CA ALA A 10 6.34 -5.07 3.08
C ALA A 10 7.73 -4.71 3.64
N GLN A 11 8.14 -3.45 3.55
CA GLN A 11 9.44 -3.01 4.03
C GLN A 11 9.56 -3.03 5.55
N THR A 12 8.50 -2.66 6.27
CA THR A 12 8.55 -2.52 7.75
C THR A 12 8.29 -3.82 8.51
N ILE A 13 7.38 -4.67 8.02
CA ILE A 13 6.96 -5.90 8.73
C ILE A 13 7.66 -7.13 8.15
N LEU A 14 7.77 -7.21 6.82
CA LEU A 14 8.35 -8.37 6.14
C LEU A 14 9.84 -8.18 5.82
N GLY A 15 10.36 -6.94 5.88
CA GLY A 15 11.74 -6.63 5.50
C GLY A 15 11.98 -6.74 3.99
N LEU A 16 10.93 -6.70 3.18
CA LEU A 16 11.01 -6.84 1.72
C LEU A 16 11.18 -5.47 1.06
N GLU A 17 12.11 -5.37 0.12
CA GLU A 17 12.36 -4.14 -0.65
C GLU A 17 11.18 -3.79 -1.57
N THR A 18 10.57 -4.80 -2.19
CA THR A 18 9.45 -4.64 -3.12
C THR A 18 8.55 -5.89 -3.07
N LEU A 19 7.30 -5.72 -3.48
CA LEU A 19 6.35 -6.81 -3.75
C LEU A 19 6.27 -7.17 -5.25
N ASP A 20 7.02 -6.47 -6.11
CA ASP A 20 7.10 -6.80 -7.52
C ASP A 20 7.86 -8.11 -7.74
N THR A 21 7.37 -8.95 -8.66
CA THR A 21 8.09 -10.15 -9.10
C THR A 21 9.31 -9.78 -9.92
N ARG A 22 10.49 -10.29 -9.53
CA ARG A 22 11.77 -9.98 -10.16
C ARG A 22 12.34 -11.12 -11.02
N ASN A 23 11.68 -12.27 -11.05
CA ASN A 23 12.10 -13.49 -11.75
C ASN A 23 13.52 -13.94 -11.34
N SER A 24 13.82 -13.89 -10.04
CA SER A 24 15.10 -14.27 -9.46
C SER A 24 14.90 -14.91 -8.09
N ASP A 25 15.38 -16.14 -7.94
CA ASP A 25 15.14 -16.93 -6.73
C ASP A 25 15.53 -16.19 -5.44
N ARG A 26 16.76 -15.67 -5.38
CA ARG A 26 17.27 -14.95 -4.20
C ARG A 26 16.51 -13.65 -3.91
N LEU A 27 15.85 -13.08 -4.91
CA LEU A 27 15.15 -11.81 -4.79
C LEU A 27 13.65 -11.99 -4.51
N ASP A 28 13.07 -13.13 -4.90
CA ASP A 28 11.63 -13.39 -4.84
C ASP A 28 11.24 -14.40 -3.75
N PHE A 29 12.15 -15.29 -3.33
CA PHE A 29 11.89 -16.24 -2.25
C PHE A 29 12.54 -15.77 -0.95
N HIS A 30 11.72 -15.68 0.10
CA HIS A 30 12.13 -15.17 1.41
C HIS A 30 11.67 -16.11 2.52
N ASP A 31 12.58 -16.43 3.44
CA ASP A 31 12.23 -17.15 4.67
C ASP A 31 11.65 -16.16 5.68
N LEU A 32 10.33 -16.26 5.91
CA LEU A 32 9.59 -15.34 6.77
C LEU A 32 8.87 -16.12 7.86
N ALA A 33 8.94 -15.60 9.07
CA ALA A 33 8.20 -16.17 10.18
C ALA A 33 6.68 -15.99 9.97
N VAL A 34 5.89 -17.01 10.31
CA VAL A 34 4.44 -17.02 10.11
C VAL A 34 3.72 -15.89 10.85
N TRP A 35 4.28 -15.40 11.96
CA TRP A 35 3.73 -14.25 12.69
C TRP A 35 3.98 -12.91 11.97
N ASN A 36 5.09 -12.75 11.25
CA ASN A 36 5.33 -11.56 10.42
C ASN A 36 4.36 -11.54 9.24
N ILE A 37 4.14 -12.69 8.60
CA ILE A 37 3.14 -12.83 7.52
C ILE A 37 1.75 -12.44 8.04
N LYS A 38 1.34 -12.97 9.19
CA LYS A 38 0.06 -12.62 9.83
C LYS A 38 -0.04 -11.11 10.11
N ALA A 39 1.00 -10.51 10.66
CA ALA A 39 1.01 -9.07 10.98
C ALA A 39 0.90 -8.21 9.71
N ALA A 40 1.58 -8.56 8.63
CA ALA A 40 1.51 -7.83 7.37
C ALA A 40 0.11 -7.91 6.73
N LEU A 41 -0.51 -9.10 6.73
CA LEU A 41 -1.86 -9.30 6.24
C LEU A 41 -2.89 -8.49 7.05
N GLN A 42 -2.77 -8.49 8.37
CA GLN A 42 -3.64 -7.71 9.25
C GLN A 42 -3.49 -6.20 8.99
N ALA A 43 -2.26 -5.69 8.89
CA ALA A 43 -1.99 -4.29 8.59
C ALA A 43 -2.55 -3.87 7.23
N ALA A 44 -2.39 -4.72 6.20
CA ALA A 44 -2.92 -4.46 4.86
C ALA A 44 -4.46 -4.39 4.86
N PHE A 45 -5.11 -5.30 5.60
CA PHE A 45 -6.57 -5.30 5.75
C PHE A 45 -7.08 -4.03 6.44
N GLU A 46 -6.45 -3.62 7.54
CA GLU A 46 -6.80 -2.41 8.27
C GLU A 46 -6.58 -1.15 7.43
N ALA A 47 -5.47 -1.07 6.70
CA ALA A 47 -5.21 0.02 5.77
C ALA A 47 -6.28 0.12 4.68
N GLY A 48 -6.70 -1.02 4.12
CA GLY A 48 -7.81 -1.07 3.16
C GLY A 48 -9.12 -0.55 3.74
N GLN A 49 -9.47 -0.93 4.97
CA GLN A 49 -10.65 -0.42 5.65
C GLN A 49 -10.58 1.09 5.89
N GLN A 50 -9.42 1.63 6.30
CA GLN A 50 -9.23 3.05 6.52
C GLN A 50 -9.34 3.86 5.21
N ALA A 51 -8.81 3.32 4.11
CA ALA A 51 -8.95 3.94 2.80
C ALA A 51 -10.41 4.03 2.35
N GLY A 52 -11.22 2.99 2.60
CA GLY A 52 -12.66 2.99 2.29
C GLY A 52 -13.51 3.91 3.18
N LYS A 53 -13.03 4.24 4.37
CA LYS A 53 -13.71 5.16 5.31
C LYS A 53 -13.46 6.64 5.00
N LYS A 54 -12.46 6.99 4.18
CA LYS A 54 -12.23 8.38 3.79
C LYS A 54 -13.44 8.84 2.95
N PRO A 55 -14.14 9.93 3.34
CA PRO A 55 -15.21 10.46 2.52
C PRO A 55 -14.64 10.77 1.13
N ARG A 56 -15.35 10.35 0.06
CA ARG A 56 -15.03 10.77 -1.31
C ARG A 56 -14.80 12.28 -1.26
N GLN A 57 -13.58 12.70 -1.54
CA GLN A 57 -13.28 14.13 -1.67
C GLN A 57 -14.30 14.70 -2.66
N THR A 58 -15.13 15.60 -2.18
CA THR A 58 -16.08 16.35 -3.01
C THR A 58 -15.30 16.94 -4.19
N PRO A 59 -15.85 16.91 -5.42
CA PRO A 59 -15.17 17.48 -6.58
C PRO A 59 -14.73 18.89 -6.22
N GLN A 60 -13.42 19.15 -6.32
CA GLN A 60 -12.87 20.49 -6.16
C GLN A 60 -13.72 21.45 -6.98
N LYS A 61 -14.33 22.42 -6.29
CA LYS A 61 -15.08 23.51 -6.88
C LYS A 61 -14.16 24.14 -7.94
N ARG A 62 -14.42 23.86 -9.22
CA ARG A 62 -13.77 24.56 -10.33
C ARG A 62 -13.97 26.04 -10.06
N VAL A 63 -12.91 26.72 -9.67
CA VAL A 63 -12.91 28.17 -9.52
C VAL A 63 -13.12 28.69 -10.94
N ALA A 64 -14.35 29.10 -11.24
CA ALA A 64 -14.61 29.88 -12.44
C ALA A 64 -13.92 31.22 -12.22
N THR A 65 -12.78 31.41 -12.88
CA THR A 65 -12.19 32.74 -13.04
C THR A 65 -13.22 33.58 -13.80
N PRO A 66 -13.65 34.75 -13.29
CA PRO A 66 -14.38 35.70 -14.11
C PRO A 66 -13.42 36.23 -15.16
N ALA A 67 -13.72 36.02 -16.44
CA ALA A 67 -13.06 36.72 -17.52
C ALA A 67 -13.61 38.16 -17.52
N GLU A 68 -12.71 39.11 -17.32
CA GLU A 68 -12.86 40.51 -17.71
C GLU A 68 -12.64 40.63 -19.22
#